data_AF-A0A7W8GHE0-F1
#
_entry.id   AF-A0A7W8GHE0-F1
#
_cell.length_a   1.000
_cell.length_b   1.000
_cell.length_c   1.000
_cell.angle_alpha   90.00
_cell.angle_beta   90.00
_cell.angle_gamma   90.00
#
_symmetry.space_group_name_H-M   'P 1'
#
loop_
_entity.id
_entity.type
_entity.pdbx_description
1 polymer ?
#
loop_
_entity_poly.entity_id
_entity_poly.type
_entity_poly.pdbx_seq_one_letter_code
_entity_poly.pdbx_strand_id
1 'polypeptide(L)'
;MNPLLRSIIVTGLMIAALNVLFAGVEYGFGNLPLWFWLAQLLLLPAMLLPARLFPQAMATRPYLRRAGLFALGWTAPYGVFKLTGDALRPDFSLDASLIGLVLLCLIFGLIFAAIRRPL
;
A
#
# COMPACT_ATOMS: atom_id res chain seq x y z
N MET A 1 5.54 -15.90 -18.40
CA MET A 1 5.07 -14.62 -17.82
C MET A 1 6.25 -13.90 -17.19
N ASN A 2 6.44 -12.59 -17.45
CA ASN A 2 7.56 -11.83 -16.87
C ASN A 2 7.50 -11.92 -15.32
N PRO A 3 8.60 -12.27 -14.62
CA PRO A 3 8.62 -12.43 -13.16
C PRO A 3 8.17 -11.17 -12.42
N LEU A 4 8.47 -9.98 -12.95
CA LEU A 4 8.04 -8.71 -12.38
C LEU A 4 6.53 -8.51 -12.51
N LEU A 5 5.96 -8.81 -13.68
CA LEU A 5 4.51 -8.76 -13.90
C LEU A 5 3.77 -9.75 -12.99
N ARG A 6 4.32 -10.96 -12.83
CA ARG A 6 3.78 -11.95 -11.88
C ARG A 6 3.79 -11.41 -10.45
N SER A 7 4.89 -10.80 -10.02
CA SER A 7 4.96 -10.23 -8.68
C SER A 7 3.92 -9.12 -8.48
N ILE A 8 3.79 -8.18 -9.42
CA ILE A 8 2.80 -7.10 -9.37
C ILE A 8 1.39 -7.67 -9.23
N ILE A 9 1.02 -8.63 -10.07
CA ILE A 9 -0.31 -9.22 -10.05
C ILE A 9 -0.55 -9.94 -8.73
N VAL A 10 0.38 -10.79 -8.28
CA VAL A 10 0.21 -11.58 -7.06
C VAL A 10 0.13 -10.70 -5.82
N THR A 11 1.07 -9.75 -5.64
CA THR A 11 1.05 -8.88 -4.46
C THR A 11 -0.12 -7.90 -4.48
N GLY A 12 -0.47 -7.38 -5.66
CA GLY A 12 -1.64 -6.51 -5.84
C GLY A 12 -2.95 -7.21 -5.47
N LEU A 13 -3.16 -8.42 -6.01
CA LEU A 13 -4.35 -9.23 -5.68
C LEU A 13 -4.37 -9.66 -4.21
N MET A 14 -3.22 -9.98 -3.63
CA MET A 14 -3.13 -10.33 -2.22
C MET A 14 -3.56 -9.17 -1.32
N ILE A 15 -3.07 -7.95 -1.59
CA ILE A 15 -3.46 -6.77 -0.81
C ILE A 15 -4.95 -6.45 -1.03
N ALA A 16 -5.45 -6.59 -2.26
CA ALA A 16 -6.87 -6.40 -2.57
C ALA A 16 -7.75 -7.38 -1.78
N ALA A 17 -7.37 -8.66 -1.77
CA ALA A 17 -8.07 -9.69 -1.02
C ALA A 17 -8.06 -9.39 0.48
N LEU A 18 -6.91 -9.01 1.04
CA LEU A 18 -6.82 -8.62 2.45
C LEU A 18 -7.70 -7.42 2.78
N ASN A 19 -7.74 -6.39 1.91
CA ASN A 19 -8.59 -5.22 2.12
C ASN A 19 -10.08 -5.59 2.12
N VAL A 20 -10.50 -6.41 1.16
CA VAL A 20 -11.88 -6.92 1.08
C VAL A 20 -12.23 -7.75 2.31
N LEU A 21 -11.31 -8.59 2.80
CA LEU A 21 -11.54 -9.39 4.00
C LEU A 21 -11.70 -8.51 5.23
N PHE A 22 -10.83 -7.52 5.44
CA PHE A 22 -10.94 -6.61 6.58
C PHE A 22 -12.23 -5.78 6.53
N ALA A 23 -12.52 -5.15 5.38
CA ALA A 23 -13.74 -4.38 5.21
C ALA A 23 -15.01 -5.25 5.30
N GLY A 24 -14.97 -6.47 4.77
CA GLY A 24 -16.08 -7.41 4.82
C GLY A 24 -16.37 -7.92 6.22
N VAL A 25 -15.34 -8.12 7.05
CA VAL A 25 -15.49 -8.49 8.47
C VAL A 25 -16.04 -7.32 9.29
N GLU A 26 -15.63 -6.09 9.00
CA GLU A 26 -16.02 -4.90 9.77
C GLU A 26 -17.42 -4.37 9.38
N TYR A 27 -17.71 -4.27 8.08
CA TYR A 27 -18.92 -3.62 7.56
C TYR A 27 -19.96 -4.62 6.98
N GLY A 28 -19.55 -5.89 6.79
CA GLY A 28 -20.36 -6.93 6.15
C GLY A 28 -20.21 -6.94 4.63
N PHE A 29 -19.91 -8.11 4.05
CA PHE A 29 -19.66 -8.26 2.60
C PHE A 29 -20.82 -7.78 1.70
N GLY A 30 -22.07 -7.91 2.15
CA GLY A 30 -23.26 -7.46 1.41
C GLY A 30 -23.52 -5.96 1.46
N ASN A 31 -22.88 -5.25 2.40
CA ASN A 31 -23.06 -3.81 2.59
C ASN A 31 -21.95 -2.98 1.93
N LEU A 32 -20.92 -3.63 1.38
CA LEU A 32 -19.82 -2.94 0.73
C LEU A 32 -20.28 -2.30 -0.59
N PRO A 33 -20.10 -0.98 -0.76
CA PRO A 33 -20.57 -0.28 -1.94
C PRO A 33 -19.76 -0.67 -3.18
N LEU A 34 -20.38 -0.58 -4.37
CA LEU A 34 -19.74 -0.96 -5.64
C LEU A 34 -18.41 -0.24 -5.88
N TRP A 35 -18.31 1.04 -5.49
CA TRP A 35 -17.07 1.80 -5.65
C TRP A 35 -15.90 1.19 -4.87
N PHE A 36 -16.15 0.55 -3.71
CA PHE A 36 -15.10 -0.08 -2.90
C PHE A 36 -14.46 -1.23 -3.67
N TRP A 37 -15.27 -2.07 -4.31
CA TRP A 37 -14.83 -3.18 -5.14
C TRP A 37 -14.00 -2.72 -6.34
N LEU A 38 -14.49 -1.68 -7.04
CA LEU A 38 -13.78 -1.10 -8.17
C LEU A 38 -12.44 -0.50 -7.75
N ALA A 39 -12.38 0.14 -6.58
CA ALA A 39 -11.15 0.73 -6.08
C ALA A 39 -10.07 -0.32 -5.78
N GLN A 40 -10.44 -1.57 -5.43
CA GLN A 40 -9.46 -2.64 -5.23
C GLN A 40 -8.68 -2.98 -6.51
N LEU A 41 -9.27 -2.77 -7.69
CA LEU A 41 -8.57 -2.96 -8.96
C LEU A 41 -7.42 -1.97 -9.14
N LEU A 42 -7.46 -0.80 -8.49
CA LEU A 42 -6.38 0.20 -8.49
C LEU A 42 -5.13 -0.30 -7.78
N LEU A 43 -5.22 -1.35 -6.96
CA LEU A 43 -4.04 -1.95 -6.33
C LEU A 43 -3.09 -2.59 -7.35
N LEU A 44 -3.60 -3.07 -8.48
CA LEU A 44 -2.77 -3.62 -9.56
C LEU A 44 -1.81 -2.57 -10.15
N PRO A 45 -2.29 -1.41 -10.68
CA PRO A 45 -1.39 -0.37 -11.13
C PRO A 45 -0.62 0.28 -9.99
N ALA A 46 -1.15 0.32 -8.76
CA ALA A 46 -0.41 0.85 -7.60
C ALA A 46 0.88 0.07 -7.30
N MET A 47 0.96 -1.22 -7.64
CA MET A 47 2.18 -2.02 -7.48
C MET A 47 3.33 -1.60 -8.41
N LEU A 48 3.10 -0.72 -9.38
CA LEU A 48 4.18 -0.20 -10.23
C LEU A 48 5.20 0.64 -9.45
N LEU A 49 4.75 1.40 -8.45
CA LEU A 49 5.63 2.18 -7.58
C LEU A 49 6.60 1.29 -6.78
N PRO A 50 6.13 0.32 -5.97
CA PRO A 50 7.03 -0.54 -5.21
C PRO A 50 7.91 -1.39 -6.13
N ALA A 51 7.39 -1.87 -7.28
CA ALA A 51 8.19 -2.62 -8.25
C ALA A 51 9.39 -1.81 -8.80
N ARG A 52 9.26 -0.49 -8.91
CA ARG A 52 10.36 0.40 -9.37
C ARG A 52 11.26 0.88 -8.24
N LEU A 53 10.67 1.25 -7.09
CA LEU A 53 11.39 1.93 -6.02
C LEU A 53 12.04 0.98 -5.02
N PHE A 54 11.46 -0.19 -4.77
CA PHE A 54 12.06 -1.14 -3.81
C PHE A 54 13.42 -1.64 -4.27
N PRO A 55 13.64 -2.08 -5.52
CA PRO A 55 14.98 -2.46 -5.98
C PRO A 55 16.04 -1.36 -5.76
N GLN A 56 15.65 -0.10 -6.02
CA GLN A 56 16.51 1.07 -5.76
C GLN A 56 16.79 1.25 -4.27
N ALA A 57 15.76 1.12 -3.42
CA ALA A 57 15.91 1.15 -1.97
C ALA A 57 16.88 0.05 -1.50
N MET A 58 16.84 -1.14 -2.13
CA MET A 58 17.73 -2.24 -1.76
C MET A 58 19.19 -2.05 -2.14
N ALA A 59 19.48 -1.31 -3.20
CA ALA A 59 20.84 -0.93 -3.55
C ALA A 59 21.35 0.30 -2.75
N THR A 60 20.46 1.02 -2.04
CA THR A 60 20.81 2.28 -1.38
C THR A 60 21.42 2.04 0.00
N ARG A 61 22.71 2.41 0.16
CA ARG A 61 23.43 2.34 1.43
C ARG A 61 22.94 3.35 2.48
N PRO A 62 22.81 4.67 2.15
CA PRO A 62 22.39 5.66 3.15
C PRO A 62 21.01 5.35 3.72
N TYR A 63 20.93 5.21 5.04
CA TYR A 63 19.72 4.75 5.74
C TYR A 63 18.50 5.62 5.43
N LEU A 64 18.60 6.94 5.63
CA LEU A 64 17.47 7.86 5.42
C LEU A 64 16.98 7.87 3.97
N ARG A 65 17.91 7.81 3.01
CA ARG A 65 17.55 7.73 1.59
C ARG A 65 16.85 6.41 1.26
N ARG A 66 17.33 5.29 1.81
CA ARG A 66 16.68 3.98 1.67
C ARG A 66 15.27 3.99 2.28
N ALA A 67 15.12 4.54 3.48
CA ALA A 67 13.82 4.69 4.14
C ALA A 67 12.84 5.52 3.31
N GLY A 68 13.31 6.64 2.74
CA GLY A 68 12.51 7.47 1.84
C GLY A 68 12.03 6.71 0.59
N LEU A 69 12.91 5.93 -0.05
CA LEU A 69 12.51 5.13 -1.23
C LEU A 69 11.49 4.05 -0.88
N PHE A 70 11.62 3.41 0.28
CA PHE A 70 10.61 2.47 0.76
C PHE A 70 9.28 3.16 1.08
N ALA A 71 9.32 4.27 1.80
CA ALA A 71 8.12 5.06 2.12
C ALA A 71 7.38 5.46 0.84
N LEU A 72 8.11 6.00 -0.15
CA LEU A 72 7.55 6.36 -1.46
C LEU A 72 6.96 5.16 -2.20
N GLY A 73 7.65 4.01 -2.22
CA GLY A 73 7.13 2.81 -2.85
C GLY A 73 5.82 2.30 -2.25
N TRP A 74 5.59 2.55 -0.96
CA TRP A 74 4.35 2.17 -0.27
C TRP A 74 3.18 3.16 -0.48
N THR A 75 3.43 4.38 -0.96
CA THR A 75 2.41 5.45 -1.02
C THR A 75 1.19 5.08 -1.86
N ALA A 76 1.39 4.59 -3.09
CA ALA A 76 0.27 4.22 -3.96
C ALA A 76 -0.58 3.07 -3.39
N PRO A 77 0.00 1.90 -3.02
CA PRO A 77 -0.81 0.80 -2.54
C PRO A 77 -1.47 1.07 -1.19
N TYR A 78 -0.77 1.71 -0.24
CA TYR A 78 -1.40 2.11 1.01
C TYR A 78 -2.35 3.28 0.86
N GLY A 79 -2.17 4.13 -0.15
CA GLY A 79 -3.14 5.16 -0.49
C GLY A 79 -4.47 4.54 -0.88
N VAL A 80 -4.47 3.57 -1.79
CA VAL A 80 -5.69 2.83 -2.16
C VAL A 80 -6.26 2.09 -0.95
N PHE A 81 -5.45 1.30 -0.25
CA PHE A 81 -5.90 0.53 0.91
C PHE A 81 -6.53 1.42 2.00
N LYS A 82 -5.78 2.43 2.46
CA LYS A 82 -6.18 3.27 3.59
C LYS A 82 -7.35 4.19 3.22
N LEU A 83 -7.31 4.86 2.07
CA LEU A 83 -8.40 5.78 1.68
C LEU A 83 -9.70 5.01 1.43
N THR A 84 -9.64 3.83 0.80
CA THR A 84 -10.85 3.05 0.55
C THR A 84 -11.45 2.47 1.83
N GLY A 85 -10.61 2.06 2.79
CA GLY A 85 -11.06 1.62 4.10
C GLY A 85 -11.63 2.76 4.94
N ASP A 86 -10.90 3.88 5.05
CA ASP A 86 -11.33 5.02 5.86
C ASP A 86 -12.62 5.67 5.29
N ALA A 87 -12.79 5.68 3.97
CA ALA A 87 -13.99 6.22 3.31
C ALA A 87 -15.27 5.39 3.55
N LEU A 88 -15.17 4.18 4.13
CA LEU A 88 -16.34 3.43 4.60
C LEU A 88 -16.88 3.96 5.92
N ARG A 89 -16.07 4.73 6.67
CA ARG A 89 -16.46 5.26 7.98
C ARG A 89 -17.38 6.47 7.83
N PRO A 90 -18.44 6.59 8.64
CA PRO A 90 -19.37 7.72 8.56
C PRO A 90 -18.72 9.06 8.94
N ASP A 91 -17.65 9.04 9.71
CA ASP A 91 -16.86 10.19 10.16
C ASP A 91 -15.60 10.44 9.32
N PHE A 92 -15.59 9.97 8.06
CA PHE A 92 -14.44 10.09 7.18
C PHE A 92 -13.95 11.54 7.04
N SER A 93 -12.66 11.74 7.32
CA SER A 93 -11.92 12.98 7.07
C SER A 93 -10.74 12.70 6.16
N LEU A 94 -10.75 13.28 4.96
CA LEU A 94 -9.68 13.11 3.98
C LEU A 94 -8.33 13.56 4.55
N ASP A 95 -8.29 14.68 5.26
CA ASP A 95 -7.05 15.22 5.84
C ASP A 95 -6.46 14.27 6.87
N ALA A 96 -7.29 13.74 7.78
CA ALA A 96 -6.86 12.76 8.77
C ALA A 96 -6.32 11.47 8.11
N SER A 97 -6.99 11.00 7.07
CA SER A 97 -6.54 9.82 6.31
C SER A 97 -5.23 10.07 5.57
N LEU A 98 -5.04 11.24 4.96
CA LEU A 98 -3.78 11.60 4.28
C LEU A 98 -2.62 11.74 5.27
N ILE A 99 -2.84 12.37 6.43
CA ILE A 99 -1.84 12.44 7.49
C ILE A 99 -1.48 11.02 7.96
N GLY A 100 -2.49 10.19 8.23
CA GLY A 100 -2.30 8.81 8.63
C GLY A 100 -1.61 7.96 7.56
N LEU A 101 -1.81 8.25 6.28
CA LEU A 101 -1.11 7.60 5.15
C LEU A 101 0.37 7.96 5.17
N VAL A 102 0.69 9.26 5.27
CA VAL A 102 2.08 9.74 5.33
C VAL A 102 2.81 9.10 6.50
N LEU A 103 2.20 9.11 7.70
CA LEU A 103 2.78 8.49 8.88
C LEU A 103 2.99 6.98 8.69
N LEU A 104 2.00 6.27 8.14
CA LEU A 104 2.11 4.84 7.85
C LEU A 104 3.28 4.56 6.90
N CYS A 105 3.37 5.29 5.79
CA CYS A 105 4.47 5.14 4.82
C CYS A 105 5.84 5.45 5.43
N LEU A 106 5.96 6.48 6.28
CA LEU A 106 7.20 6.82 6.98
C LEU A 106 7.63 5.71 7.95
N ILE A 107 6.71 5.21 8.77
CA ILE A 107 6.96 4.12 9.72
C ILE A 107 7.41 2.86 8.96
N PHE A 108 6.67 2.46 7.93
CA PHE A 108 7.03 1.31 7.10
C PHE A 108 8.38 1.53 6.40
N GLY A 109 8.64 2.73 5.89
CA GLY A 109 9.91 3.08 5.27
C GLY A 109 11.10 2.87 6.22
N LEU A 110 10.99 3.36 7.45
CA LEU A 110 12.00 3.21 8.49
C LEU A 110 12.20 1.75 8.90
N ILE A 111 11.10 1.00 9.09
CA ILE A 111 11.12 -0.43 9.45
C ILE A 111 11.82 -1.24 8.36
N PHE A 112 11.40 -1.10 7.10
CA PHE A 112 11.98 -1.85 5.98
C PHE A 112 13.45 -1.47 5.74
N ALA A 113 13.80 -0.20 5.93
CA ALA A 113 15.19 0.24 5.87
C ALA A 113 16.04 -0.33 7.01
N ALA A 114 15.48 -0.58 8.19
CA ALA A 114 16.17 -1.17 9.34
C ALA A 114 16.33 -2.68 9.20
N ILE A 115 15.29 -3.38 8.74
CA ILE A 115 15.32 -4.83 8.47
C ILE A 115 16.39 -5.15 7.42
N ARG A 116 16.51 -4.30 6.39
CA ARG A 116 17.54 -4.51 5.37
C ARG A 116 18.90 -3.95 5.85
N ARG A 117 19.77 -4.86 6.29
CA ARG A 117 21.21 -4.56 6.36
C ARG A 117 21.76 -4.49 4.94
N PRO A 118 22.36 -3.35 4.51
CA PRO A 118 23.04 -3.32 3.22
C PRO A 118 24.21 -4.31 3.27
N LEU A 119 24.35 -5.13 2.22
CA LEU A 119 25.55 -5.95 1.98
C LEU A 119 26.76 -5.04 1.70
#